data_AF-A0A6N2E5B4-F1
#
_entry.id   AF-A0A6N2E5B4-F1
#
_cell.length_a   1.000
_cell.length_b   1.000
_cell.length_c   1.000
_cell.angle_alpha   90.00
_cell.angle_beta   90.00
_cell.angle_gamma   90.00
#
_symmetry.space_group_name_H-M   'P 1'
#
loop_
_entity.id
_entity.type
_entity.pdbx_description
1 polymer ?
#
loop_
_entity_poly.entity_id
_entity_poly.type
_entity_poly.pdbx_seq_one_letter_code
_entity_poly.pdbx_strand_id
1 'polypeptide(L)'
;MHKDIRERKVFFSYRITPDRSYFTIRDQGDGFNWRQRKDASDELNLALHGHGIKMVGHYVENLGYNERGNEVAFEFPHANHESNAVPGVFANQEELLCNNGDVVFTEGEESNHLYYIVSGKLEIFSGNNLVSTLSPDDIFLGEMSFLLNNRRSATVVSRGHSSLIRVSKNDFVDVIKRHPHYGLFLARLLAQRLSKLNTMVSRLQAGEETTDAQRRL
;
A
#
# COMPACT_ATOMS: atom_id res chain seq x y z
N MET A 1 30.24 3.79 -27.47
CA MET A 1 29.32 3.51 -26.34
C MET A 1 29.93 2.35 -25.56
N HIS A 2 30.46 2.60 -24.36
CA HIS A 2 31.37 1.69 -23.63
C HIS A 2 30.73 0.32 -23.33
N LYS A 3 31.35 -0.77 -23.83
CA LYS A 3 31.01 -2.16 -23.47
C LYS A 3 31.05 -2.40 -21.95
N ASP A 4 31.84 -1.61 -21.22
CA ASP A 4 32.12 -1.78 -19.78
C ASP A 4 30.97 -1.45 -18.83
N ILE A 5 29.93 -0.72 -19.26
CA ILE A 5 28.79 -0.41 -18.37
C ILE A 5 27.82 -1.59 -18.28
N ARG A 6 27.72 -2.39 -19.36
CA ARG A 6 26.74 -3.47 -19.50
C ARG A 6 27.03 -4.68 -18.61
N GLU A 7 28.28 -4.83 -18.16
CA GLU A 7 28.72 -5.94 -17.30
C GLU A 7 28.74 -5.59 -15.81
N ARG A 8 28.48 -4.32 -15.44
CA ARG A 8 28.50 -3.87 -14.04
C ARG A 8 27.34 -4.51 -13.27
N LYS A 9 27.68 -5.20 -12.18
CA LYS A 9 26.70 -5.83 -11.31
C LYS A 9 26.21 -4.85 -10.25
N VAL A 10 24.92 -4.96 -9.93
CA VAL A 10 24.31 -4.33 -8.75
C VAL A 10 24.10 -5.41 -7.70
N PHE A 11 24.61 -5.15 -6.51
CA PHE A 11 24.43 -5.99 -5.33
C PHE A 11 23.31 -5.40 -4.48
N PHE A 12 22.36 -6.24 -4.10
CA PHE A 12 21.23 -5.88 -3.25
C PHE A 12 21.23 -6.79 -2.03
N SER A 13 21.42 -6.22 -0.85
CA SER A 13 21.30 -6.93 0.43
C SER A 13 20.18 -6.29 1.25
N TYR A 14 19.49 -7.13 2.02
CA TYR A 14 18.42 -6.67 2.89
C TYR A 14 18.38 -7.50 4.17
N ARG A 15 17.86 -6.89 5.23
CA ARG A 15 17.49 -7.56 6.48
C ARG A 15 16.12 -7.06 6.89
N ILE A 16 15.21 -7.96 7.18
CA ILE A 16 13.84 -7.62 7.61
C ILE A 16 13.66 -8.13 9.04
N THR A 17 13.23 -7.24 9.91
CA THR A 17 12.80 -7.50 11.29
C THR A 17 11.32 -7.15 11.41
N PRO A 18 10.58 -7.59 12.45
CA PRO A 18 9.15 -7.29 12.58
C PRO A 18 8.82 -5.78 12.58
N ASP A 19 9.72 -4.97 13.11
CA ASP A 19 9.57 -3.52 13.32
C ASP A 19 10.26 -2.67 12.26
N ARG A 20 11.22 -3.23 11.50
CA ARG A 20 12.04 -2.48 10.53
C ARG A 20 12.50 -3.34 9.37
N SER A 21 12.70 -2.72 8.21
CA SER A 21 13.48 -3.30 7.13
C SER A 21 14.70 -2.45 6.81
N TYR A 22 15.81 -3.11 6.51
CA TYR A 22 17.11 -2.52 6.20
C TYR A 22 17.50 -2.95 4.79
N PHE A 23 17.94 -2.00 3.97
CA PHE A 23 18.37 -2.25 2.60
C PHE A 23 19.74 -1.64 2.35
N THR A 24 20.52 -2.33 1.52
CA THR A 24 21.77 -1.81 0.97
C THR A 24 21.86 -2.18 -0.50
N ILE A 25 22.11 -1.17 -1.32
CA ILE A 25 22.24 -1.32 -2.77
C ILE A 25 23.61 -0.77 -3.14
N ARG A 26 24.44 -1.60 -3.78
CA ARG A 26 25.80 -1.23 -4.20
C ARG A 26 26.04 -1.59 -5.65
N ASP A 27 26.60 -0.68 -6.43
CA ASP A 27 27.06 -0.96 -7.79
C ASP A 27 28.60 -0.95 -7.91
N GLN A 28 29.10 -1.55 -8.99
CA GLN A 28 30.54 -1.66 -9.26
C GLN A 28 31.16 -0.41 -9.92
N GLY A 29 30.39 0.64 -10.11
CA GLY A 29 30.83 1.89 -10.73
C GLY A 29 31.64 2.77 -9.78
N ASP A 30 32.08 3.90 -10.34
CA ASP A 30 32.92 4.87 -9.64
C ASP A 30 32.18 5.75 -8.64
N GLY A 31 30.85 5.60 -8.59
CA GLY A 31 29.97 6.37 -7.73
C GLY A 31 29.79 7.80 -8.21
N PHE A 32 29.16 8.63 -7.39
CA PHE A 32 28.91 10.04 -7.68
C PHE A 32 29.01 10.90 -6.43
N ASN A 33 29.29 12.20 -6.61
CA ASN A 33 29.31 13.15 -5.50
C ASN A 33 27.88 13.45 -5.03
N TRP A 34 27.42 12.71 -4.02
CA TRP A 34 26.07 12.84 -3.48
C TRP A 34 25.88 14.08 -2.60
N ARG A 35 26.97 14.60 -2.00
CA ARG A 35 26.92 15.75 -1.08
C ARG A 35 26.49 17.04 -1.79
N GLN A 36 26.98 17.27 -3.00
CA GLN A 36 26.59 18.44 -3.82
C GLN A 36 25.10 18.47 -4.22
N ARG A 37 24.37 17.35 -4.10
CA ARG A 37 22.93 17.27 -4.44
C ARG A 37 22.00 17.40 -3.25
N LYS A 38 22.51 17.34 -2.02
CA LYS A 38 21.69 17.42 -0.80
C LYS A 38 21.32 18.86 -0.42
N ASP A 39 22.17 19.83 -0.77
CA ASP A 39 22.04 21.26 -0.42
C ASP A 39 21.16 22.10 -1.37
N ALA A 40 20.62 21.52 -2.45
CA ALA A 40 19.72 22.21 -3.39
C ALA A 40 18.25 22.17 -2.93
N SER A 41 18.04 22.36 -1.62
CA SER A 41 16.75 22.38 -0.93
C SER A 41 16.12 23.77 -0.97
N ASP A 42 14.89 23.89 -1.50
CA ASP A 42 13.77 24.53 -0.79
C ASP A 42 12.54 24.89 -1.64
N GLU A 43 12.54 24.75 -2.97
CA GLU A 43 11.35 25.10 -3.76
C GLU A 43 10.56 23.89 -4.32
N LEU A 44 9.31 23.84 -3.87
CA LEU A 44 8.23 22.94 -4.20
C LEU A 44 7.86 23.03 -5.70
N ASN A 45 8.42 22.17 -6.55
CA ASN A 45 7.88 21.93 -7.90
C ASN A 45 8.11 20.48 -8.35
N LEU A 46 7.03 19.68 -8.35
CA LEU A 46 7.01 18.27 -8.75
C LEU A 46 7.10 18.11 -10.28
N ALA A 47 8.31 18.18 -10.83
CA ALA A 47 8.60 17.70 -12.20
C ALA A 47 9.55 16.49 -12.14
N LEU A 48 9.03 15.31 -12.48
CA LEU A 48 9.62 13.97 -12.26
C LEU A 48 10.65 13.56 -13.33
N HIS A 49 11.85 14.14 -13.31
CA HIS A 49 13.01 13.50 -13.96
C HIS A 49 14.25 13.58 -13.04
N GLY A 50 14.78 12.42 -12.64
CA GLY A 50 16.08 12.31 -11.94
C GLY A 50 16.08 12.45 -10.41
N HIS A 51 14.96 12.21 -9.71
CA HIS A 51 14.82 12.45 -8.26
C HIS A 51 14.46 11.20 -7.43
N GLY A 52 14.73 9.99 -7.93
CA GLY A 52 14.47 8.74 -7.17
C GLY A 52 15.10 8.74 -5.76
N ILE A 53 16.26 9.38 -5.61
CA ILE A 53 16.94 9.59 -4.33
C ILE A 53 16.13 10.51 -3.38
N LYS A 54 15.51 11.57 -3.90
CA LYS A 54 14.69 12.50 -3.10
C LYS A 54 13.40 11.84 -2.64
N MET A 55 12.76 11.03 -3.49
CA MET A 55 11.58 10.24 -3.12
C MET A 55 11.92 9.32 -1.95
N VAL A 56 13.03 8.59 -2.04
CA VAL A 56 13.46 7.68 -0.98
C VAL A 56 13.62 8.42 0.35
N GLY A 57 14.18 9.64 0.35
CA GLY A 57 14.36 10.43 1.57
C GLY A 57 13.07 10.80 2.33
N HIS A 58 11.89 10.73 1.69
CA HIS A 58 10.60 10.95 2.36
C HIS A 58 9.98 9.68 2.95
N TYR A 59 10.40 8.49 2.49
CA TYR A 59 9.80 7.20 2.88
C TYR A 59 10.71 6.34 3.75
N VAL A 60 11.98 6.72 3.89
CA VAL A 60 12.98 5.92 4.57
C VAL A 60 13.73 6.77 5.59
N GLU A 61 14.04 6.15 6.72
CA GLU A 61 14.95 6.66 7.72
C GLU A 61 16.40 6.30 7.35
N ASN A 62 17.35 7.04 7.92
CA ASN A 62 18.78 6.76 7.80
C ASN A 62 19.29 6.55 6.35
N LEU A 63 18.72 7.28 5.38
CA LEU A 63 19.22 7.29 4.01
C LEU A 63 20.65 7.84 3.96
N GLY A 64 21.61 6.97 3.64
CA GLY A 64 23.03 7.29 3.58
C GLY A 64 23.68 6.73 2.33
N TYR A 65 24.73 7.43 1.87
CA TYR A 65 25.62 6.97 0.81
C TYR A 65 27.02 6.77 1.38
N ASN A 66 27.75 5.79 0.87
CA ASN A 66 29.17 5.66 1.18
C ASN A 66 29.99 6.83 0.58
N GLU A 67 31.27 6.95 0.95
CA GLU A 67 32.11 8.08 0.50
C GLU A 67 32.25 8.17 -1.01
N ARG A 68 32.32 7.02 -1.68
CA ARG A 68 32.43 6.92 -3.14
C ARG A 68 31.12 7.27 -3.83
N GLY A 69 29.97 7.09 -3.17
CA GLY A 69 28.64 7.30 -3.72
C GLY A 69 28.18 6.18 -4.66
N ASN A 70 28.74 4.97 -4.53
CA ASN A 70 28.33 3.77 -5.27
C ASN A 70 27.58 2.75 -4.40
N GLU A 71 27.30 3.10 -3.14
CA GLU A 71 26.46 2.33 -2.23
C GLU A 71 25.47 3.27 -1.55
N VAL A 72 24.23 2.83 -1.44
CA VAL A 72 23.18 3.48 -0.66
C VAL A 72 22.62 2.50 0.36
N ALA A 73 22.45 2.98 1.58
CA ALA A 73 21.78 2.25 2.65
C ALA A 73 20.61 3.07 3.16
N PHE A 74 19.53 2.39 3.51
CA PHE A 74 18.36 3.01 4.11
C PHE A 74 17.58 1.97 4.89
N GLU A 75 16.72 2.45 5.79
CA GLU A 75 15.79 1.62 6.52
C GLU A 75 14.40 2.24 6.50
N PHE A 76 13.37 1.42 6.63
CA PHE A 76 12.04 1.93 6.90
C PHE A 76 11.46 1.24 8.12
N PRO A 77 10.88 2.01 9.05
CA PRO A 77 10.07 1.43 10.10
C PRO A 77 8.89 0.74 9.44
N HIS A 78 8.58 -0.45 9.94
CA HIS A 78 7.28 -1.03 9.68
C HIS A 78 6.29 -0.22 10.49
N ALA A 79 5.24 0.27 9.84
CA ALA A 79 4.09 0.75 10.59
C ALA A 79 3.63 -0.42 11.46
N ASN A 80 3.56 -0.21 12.78
CA ASN A 80 2.74 -1.08 13.60
C ASN A 80 1.35 -1.04 12.97
N HIS A 81 0.66 -2.19 12.88
CA HIS A 81 -0.67 -2.37 12.28
C HIS A 81 -1.78 -1.41 12.81
N GLU A 82 -1.44 -0.44 13.67
CA GLU A 82 -2.33 0.51 14.31
C GLU A 82 -2.66 1.72 13.43
N SER A 83 -1.71 2.25 12.63
CA SER A 83 -1.98 3.44 11.81
C SER A 83 -1.07 3.60 10.59
N ASN A 84 -1.66 4.04 9.48
CA ASN A 84 -1.00 4.51 8.28
C ASN A 84 -0.80 6.03 8.31
N ALA A 85 0.27 6.52 7.70
CA ALA A 85 0.41 7.94 7.40
C ALA A 85 -0.50 8.32 6.23
N VAL A 86 -1.25 9.43 6.36
CA VAL A 86 -2.11 9.92 5.27
C VAL A 86 -1.24 10.48 4.14
N PRO A 87 -1.26 9.88 2.94
CA PRO A 87 -0.56 10.44 1.80
C PRO A 87 -1.00 11.88 1.50
N GLY A 88 -0.08 12.77 1.17
CA GLY A 88 -0.40 14.18 0.90
C GLY A 88 -1.44 14.40 -0.21
N VAL A 89 -1.59 13.42 -1.12
CA VAL A 89 -2.65 13.42 -2.15
C VAL A 89 -4.08 13.35 -1.57
N PHE A 90 -4.22 12.92 -0.32
CA PHE A 90 -5.49 12.85 0.40
C PHE A 90 -5.63 13.95 1.48
N ALA A 91 -4.68 14.88 1.59
CA ALA A 91 -4.67 15.88 2.66
C ALA A 91 -5.93 16.80 2.68
N ASN A 92 -6.60 16.96 1.53
CA ASN A 92 -7.80 17.80 1.39
C ASN A 92 -9.10 16.98 1.30
N GLN A 93 -9.07 15.72 1.71
CA GLN A 93 -10.23 14.83 1.67
C GLN A 93 -10.90 14.76 3.05
N GLU A 94 -12.15 14.31 3.09
CA GLU A 94 -12.93 14.25 4.33
C GLU A 94 -12.43 13.11 5.23
N GLU A 95 -12.08 13.42 6.48
CA GLU A 95 -11.77 12.42 7.50
C GLU A 95 -13.07 11.97 8.20
N LEU A 96 -13.26 10.66 8.27
CA LEU A 96 -14.35 10.00 8.97
C LEU A 96 -13.79 9.28 10.19
N LEU A 97 -14.15 9.77 11.37
CA LEU A 97 -13.84 9.15 12.65
C LEU A 97 -15.01 8.28 13.09
N CYS A 98 -14.74 7.02 13.43
CA CYS A 98 -15.74 6.05 13.88
C CYS A 98 -15.42 5.56 15.29
N ASN A 99 -16.44 5.43 16.12
CA ASN A 99 -16.37 4.77 17.43
C ASN A 99 -16.67 3.28 17.30
N ASN A 100 -16.51 2.56 18.40
CA ASN A 100 -16.83 1.13 18.44
C ASN A 100 -18.32 0.87 18.19
N GLY A 101 -18.61 0.05 17.17
CA GLY A 101 -19.97 -0.30 16.76
C GLY A 101 -20.56 0.61 15.68
N ASP A 102 -19.89 1.70 15.32
CA ASP A 102 -20.39 2.60 14.27
C ASP A 102 -20.38 1.90 12.91
N VAL A 103 -21.48 2.03 12.17
CA VAL A 103 -21.59 1.51 10.80
C VAL A 103 -20.98 2.53 9.84
N VAL A 104 -19.95 2.11 9.10
CA VAL A 104 -19.28 2.96 8.09
C VAL A 104 -20.14 3.09 6.84
N PHE A 105 -20.75 1.98 6.41
CA PHE A 105 -21.78 1.92 5.36
C PHE A 105 -22.49 0.56 5.40
N THR A 106 -23.63 0.49 4.73
CA THR A 106 -24.50 -0.70 4.75
C THR A 106 -24.49 -1.42 3.41
N GLU A 107 -24.66 -2.75 3.42
CA GLU A 107 -24.87 -3.55 2.22
C GLU A 107 -26.03 -2.99 1.36
N GLY A 108 -25.83 -2.94 0.04
CA GLY A 108 -26.81 -2.42 -0.91
C GLY A 108 -26.86 -0.90 -1.05
N GLU A 109 -26.23 -0.14 -0.14
CA GLU A 109 -26.16 1.32 -0.19
C GLU A 109 -25.45 1.80 -1.48
N GLU A 110 -25.99 2.83 -2.12
CA GLU A 110 -25.36 3.44 -3.29
C GLU A 110 -24.22 4.35 -2.87
N SER A 111 -23.03 4.14 -3.42
CA SER A 111 -21.86 4.96 -3.15
C SER A 111 -20.79 4.90 -4.24
N ASN A 112 -20.26 6.08 -4.54
CA ASN A 112 -19.13 6.32 -5.45
C ASN A 112 -17.83 6.68 -4.69
N HIS A 113 -17.76 6.36 -3.40
CA HIS A 113 -16.63 6.69 -2.54
C HIS A 113 -15.88 5.41 -2.13
N LEU A 114 -14.55 5.52 -2.10
CA LEU A 114 -13.68 4.57 -1.41
C LEU A 114 -13.18 5.22 -0.11
N TYR A 115 -12.73 4.39 0.83
CA TYR A 115 -12.12 4.87 2.06
C TYR A 115 -10.68 4.39 2.14
N TYR A 116 -9.76 5.28 2.48
CA TYR A 116 -8.39 4.93 2.89
C TYR A 116 -8.40 4.67 4.40
N ILE A 117 -7.89 3.52 4.82
CA ILE A 117 -7.86 3.11 6.23
C ILE A 117 -6.63 3.75 6.87
N VAL A 118 -6.85 4.78 7.70
CA VAL A 118 -5.77 5.41 8.47
C VAL A 118 -5.48 4.53 9.67
N SER A 119 -6.46 4.26 10.52
CA SER A 119 -6.28 3.48 11.74
C SER A 119 -7.53 2.68 12.11
N GLY A 120 -7.35 1.71 13.01
CA GLY A 120 -8.46 0.95 13.60
C GLY A 120 -8.71 -0.41 12.94
N LYS A 121 -9.84 -1.03 13.30
CA LYS A 121 -10.22 -2.38 12.87
C LYS A 121 -11.67 -2.36 12.39
N LEU A 122 -11.92 -2.90 11.19
CA LEU A 122 -13.23 -2.84 10.54
C LEU A 122 -13.74 -4.25 10.28
N GLU A 123 -14.94 -4.57 10.75
CA GLU A 123 -15.57 -5.87 10.53
C GLU A 123 -16.54 -5.80 9.34
N ILE A 124 -16.41 -6.76 8.41
CA ILE A 124 -17.22 -6.84 7.19
C ILE A 124 -18.27 -7.92 7.35
N PHE A 125 -19.54 -7.56 7.17
CA PHE A 125 -20.69 -8.45 7.26
C PHE A 125 -21.44 -8.55 5.93
N SER A 126 -21.78 -9.77 5.52
CA SER A 126 -22.76 -10.03 4.46
C SER A 126 -23.98 -10.67 5.10
N GLY A 127 -25.11 -9.97 5.07
CA GLY A 127 -26.23 -10.25 5.97
C GLY A 127 -25.77 -10.26 7.44
N ASN A 128 -25.94 -11.40 8.12
CA ASN A 128 -25.58 -11.57 9.54
C ASN A 128 -24.23 -12.26 9.77
N ASN A 129 -23.52 -12.63 8.70
CA ASN A 129 -22.28 -13.39 8.80
C ASN A 129 -21.07 -12.46 8.75
N LEU A 130 -20.16 -12.58 9.72
CA LEU A 130 -18.85 -11.93 9.68
C LEU A 130 -17.99 -12.63 8.61
N VAL A 131 -17.68 -11.91 7.53
CA VAL A 131 -16.95 -12.45 6.38
C VAL A 131 -15.45 -12.19 6.47
N SER A 132 -15.07 -11.02 6.98
CA SER A 132 -13.67 -10.61 7.07
C SER A 132 -13.47 -9.48 8.07
N THR A 133 -12.22 -9.17 8.37
CA THR A 133 -11.81 -7.99 9.12
C THR A 133 -10.71 -7.26 8.36
N LEU A 134 -10.82 -5.94 8.27
CA LEU A 134 -9.80 -5.08 7.71
C LEU A 134 -9.05 -4.29 8.78
N SER A 135 -7.83 -3.91 8.43
CA SER A 135 -6.90 -3.11 9.20
C SER A 135 -6.18 -2.10 8.27
N PRO A 136 -5.31 -1.22 8.79
CA PRO A 136 -4.51 -0.32 7.97
C PRO A 136 -3.72 -1.03 6.86
N ASP A 137 -3.33 -2.29 7.05
CA ASP A 137 -2.63 -3.11 6.05
C ASP A 137 -3.48 -3.40 4.79
N ASP A 138 -4.80 -3.32 4.91
CA ASP A 138 -5.70 -3.49 3.77
C ASP A 138 -5.77 -2.24 2.91
N ILE A 139 -5.36 -1.08 3.45
CA ILE A 139 -5.21 0.23 2.79
C ILE A 139 -6.54 0.86 2.36
N PHE A 140 -7.37 0.11 1.62
CA PHE A 140 -8.62 0.60 1.06
C PHE A 140 -9.80 -0.28 1.44
N LEU A 141 -10.92 0.39 1.70
CA LEU A 141 -12.25 -0.17 1.92
C LEU A 141 -13.24 0.38 0.87
N GLY A 142 -14.15 -0.48 0.42
CA GLY A 142 -15.24 -0.08 -0.47
C GLY A 142 -14.82 0.06 -1.93
N GLU A 143 -13.67 -0.50 -2.30
CA GLU A 143 -13.14 -0.46 -3.66
C GLU A 143 -14.05 -1.17 -4.67
N MET A 144 -14.77 -2.21 -4.25
CA MET A 144 -15.67 -2.96 -5.13
C MET A 144 -16.82 -2.10 -5.67
N SER A 145 -17.52 -1.36 -4.79
CA SER A 145 -18.61 -0.49 -5.22
C SER A 145 -18.07 0.65 -6.08
N PHE A 146 -16.93 1.21 -5.69
CA PHE A 146 -16.24 2.29 -6.40
C PHE A 146 -15.86 1.92 -7.85
N LEU A 147 -15.41 0.68 -8.08
CA LEU A 147 -14.93 0.20 -9.38
C LEU A 147 -16.04 -0.39 -10.26
N LEU A 148 -16.99 -1.15 -9.71
CA LEU A 148 -17.84 -2.05 -10.50
C LEU A 148 -19.27 -1.56 -10.71
N ASN A 149 -20.00 -1.20 -9.65
CA ASN A 149 -21.46 -1.03 -9.75
C ASN A 149 -22.07 0.00 -8.79
N ASN A 150 -21.25 0.86 -8.17
CA ASN A 150 -21.68 1.92 -7.26
C ASN A 150 -22.61 1.47 -6.11
N ARG A 151 -22.65 0.17 -5.78
CA ARG A 151 -23.41 -0.40 -4.65
C ARG A 151 -22.52 -1.20 -3.73
N ARG A 152 -22.68 -1.02 -2.42
CA ARG A 152 -21.92 -1.74 -1.40
C ARG A 152 -22.27 -3.23 -1.42
N SER A 153 -21.26 -4.09 -1.46
CA SER A 153 -21.40 -5.55 -1.45
C SER A 153 -21.56 -6.15 -0.06
N ALA A 154 -21.34 -5.37 0.99
CA ALA A 154 -21.35 -5.80 2.38
C ALA A 154 -21.54 -4.58 3.30
N THR A 155 -21.97 -4.84 4.53
CA THR A 155 -22.01 -3.87 5.63
C THR A 155 -20.65 -3.83 6.32
N VAL A 156 -20.20 -2.64 6.73
CA VAL A 156 -18.93 -2.49 7.45
C VAL A 156 -19.14 -1.75 8.75
N VAL A 157 -18.60 -2.31 9.83
CA VAL A 157 -18.73 -1.80 11.20
C VAL A 157 -17.35 -1.59 11.81
N SER A 158 -17.16 -0.47 12.51
CA SER A 158 -15.92 -0.21 13.25
C SER A 158 -15.87 -1.02 14.54
N ARG A 159 -14.74 -1.66 14.80
CA ARG A 159 -14.42 -2.35 16.07
C ARG A 159 -13.33 -1.58 16.80
N GLY A 160 -13.74 -0.82 17.81
CA GLY A 160 -12.91 0.21 18.44
C GLY A 160 -12.98 1.55 17.69
N HIS A 161 -12.05 2.44 18.01
CA HIS A 161 -11.89 3.71 17.29
C HIS A 161 -11.19 3.46 15.95
N SER A 162 -11.72 4.02 14.88
CA SER A 162 -11.12 3.97 13.54
C SER A 162 -11.10 5.36 12.90
N SER A 163 -10.07 5.66 12.11
CA SER A 163 -9.99 6.85 11.26
C SER A 163 -9.88 6.42 9.80
N LEU A 164 -10.71 7.02 8.95
CA LEU A 164 -10.79 6.74 7.53
C LEU A 164 -10.73 8.05 6.74
N ILE A 165 -10.09 8.06 5.58
CA ILE A 165 -10.21 9.19 4.64
C ILE A 165 -11.17 8.80 3.52
N ARG A 166 -12.26 9.55 3.37
CA ARG A 166 -13.26 9.35 2.32
C ARG A 166 -12.81 10.03 1.04
N VAL A 167 -12.71 9.26 -0.05
CA VAL A 167 -12.24 9.75 -1.34
C VAL A 167 -13.30 9.49 -2.41
N SER A 168 -13.70 10.55 -3.12
CA SER A 168 -14.66 10.43 -4.23
C SER A 168 -14.00 9.85 -5.48
N LYS A 169 -14.80 9.34 -6.41
CA LYS A 169 -14.31 8.83 -7.71
C LYS A 169 -13.58 9.89 -8.53
N ASN A 170 -14.08 11.11 -8.54
CA ASN A 170 -13.46 12.20 -9.29
C ASN A 170 -12.12 12.59 -8.66
N ASP A 171 -12.09 12.75 -7.34
CA ASP A 171 -10.86 13.08 -6.61
C ASP A 171 -9.79 12.00 -6.80
N PHE A 172 -10.18 10.73 -6.72
CA PHE A 172 -9.27 9.62 -6.94
C PHE A 172 -8.71 9.58 -8.37
N VAL A 173 -9.55 9.79 -9.38
CA VAL A 173 -9.11 9.88 -10.78
C VAL A 173 -8.14 11.05 -10.97
N ASP A 174 -8.42 12.19 -10.37
CA ASP A 174 -7.57 13.38 -10.47
C ASP A 174 -6.26 13.21 -9.68
N VAL A 175 -6.26 12.44 -8.59
CA VAL A 175 -5.05 11.99 -7.91
C VAL A 175 -4.23 11.08 -8.83
N ILE A 176 -4.82 10.10 -9.51
CA ILE A 176 -4.10 9.23 -10.45
C ILE A 176 -3.53 10.03 -11.63
N LYS A 177 -4.30 10.96 -12.20
CA LYS A 177 -3.82 11.81 -13.32
C LYS A 177 -2.62 12.65 -12.92
N ARG A 178 -2.66 13.27 -11.72
CA ARG A 178 -1.55 14.09 -11.19
C ARG A 178 -0.39 13.25 -10.69
N HIS A 179 -0.66 12.04 -10.20
CA HIS A 179 0.31 11.14 -9.59
C HIS A 179 0.17 9.69 -10.11
N PRO A 180 0.59 9.39 -11.37
CA PRO A 180 0.33 8.10 -12.03
C PRO A 180 0.87 6.86 -11.31
N HIS A 181 1.89 7.01 -10.47
CA HIS A 181 2.46 5.92 -9.68
C HIS A 181 1.48 5.32 -8.67
N TYR A 182 0.49 6.07 -8.19
CA TYR A 182 -0.58 5.52 -7.35
C TYR A 182 -1.49 4.54 -8.11
N GLY A 183 -1.68 4.76 -9.41
CA GLY A 183 -2.42 3.81 -10.26
C GLY A 183 -1.71 2.45 -10.34
N LEU A 184 -0.39 2.44 -10.46
CA LEU A 184 0.42 1.21 -10.46
C LEU A 184 0.36 0.50 -9.10
N PHE A 185 0.40 1.25 -8.00
CA PHE A 185 0.24 0.71 -6.66
C PHE A 185 -1.11 0.01 -6.46
N LEU A 186 -2.20 0.68 -6.85
CA LEU A 186 -3.55 0.10 -6.78
C LEU A 186 -3.66 -1.18 -7.62
N ALA A 187 -3.15 -1.16 -8.85
CA ALA A 187 -3.15 -2.34 -9.71
C ALA A 187 -2.42 -3.53 -9.06
N ARG A 188 -1.26 -3.28 -8.43
CA ARG A 188 -0.50 -4.30 -7.71
C ARG A 188 -1.26 -4.85 -6.50
N LEU A 189 -1.88 -3.99 -5.70
CA LEU A 189 -2.69 -4.38 -4.54
C LEU A 189 -3.85 -5.30 -4.99
N LEU A 190 -4.57 -4.92 -6.04
CA LEU A 190 -5.68 -5.71 -6.59
C LEU A 190 -5.19 -7.07 -7.12
N ALA A 191 -4.05 -7.10 -7.81
CA ALA A 191 -3.45 -8.35 -8.27
C ALA A 191 -3.09 -9.29 -7.10
N GLN A 192 -2.56 -8.76 -6.00
CA GLN A 192 -2.25 -9.53 -4.79
C GLN A 192 -3.52 -10.08 -4.13
N ARG A 193 -4.57 -9.26 -4.01
CA ARG A 193 -5.87 -9.71 -3.45
C ARG A 193 -6.48 -10.82 -4.30
N LEU A 194 -6.50 -10.67 -5.62
CA LEU A 194 -6.99 -11.70 -6.54
C LEU A 194 -6.21 -13.01 -6.39
N SER A 195 -4.88 -12.94 -6.29
CA SER A 195 -4.03 -14.11 -6.06
C SER A 195 -4.32 -14.80 -4.72
N LYS A 196 -4.50 -14.03 -3.63
CA LYS A 196 -4.90 -14.56 -2.31
C LYS A 196 -6.26 -15.26 -2.38
N LEU A 197 -7.27 -14.62 -3.00
CA LEU A 197 -8.61 -15.20 -3.16
C LEU A 197 -8.56 -16.51 -3.94
N ASN A 198 -7.87 -16.54 -5.08
CA ASN A 198 -7.70 -17.77 -5.86
C ASN A 198 -7.02 -18.88 -5.05
N THR A 199 -5.99 -18.54 -4.27
CA THR A 199 -5.29 -19.52 -3.41
C THR A 199 -6.20 -20.07 -2.31
N MET A 200 -7.07 -19.24 -1.72
CA MET A 200 -8.03 -19.68 -0.71
C MET A 200 -9.09 -20.61 -1.33
N VAL A 201 -9.65 -20.24 -2.48
CA VAL A 201 -10.65 -21.05 -3.20
C VAL A 201 -10.06 -22.41 -3.59
N SER A 202 -8.84 -22.45 -4.13
CA SER A 202 -8.17 -23.71 -4.47
C SER A 202 -7.93 -24.61 -3.25
N ARG A 203 -7.67 -24.04 -2.07
CA ARG A 203 -7.50 -24.83 -0.82
C ARG A 203 -8.83 -25.38 -0.29
N LEU A 204 -9.92 -24.63 -0.42
CA LEU A 204 -11.26 -25.09 -0.03
C LEU A 204 -11.71 -26.26 -0.93
N GLN A 205 -11.49 -26.14 -2.24
CA GLN A 205 -11.80 -27.21 -3.20
C GLN A 205 -10.96 -28.48 -2.95
N ALA A 206 -9.67 -28.33 -2.63
CA ALA A 206 -8.81 -29.47 -2.30
C ALA A 206 -9.18 -30.14 -0.95
N GLY A 207 -9.72 -29.39 0.01
CA GLY A 207 -10.17 -29.91 1.31
C GLY A 207 -11.50 -30.67 1.24
N GLU A 208 -12.43 -30.22 0.38
CA GLU A 208 -13.70 -30.92 0.14
C GLU A 208 -13.48 -32.29 -0.55
N GLU A 209 -12.54 -32.38 -1.49
CA GLU A 209 -12.19 -33.65 -2.15
C GLU A 209 -11.63 -34.69 -1.17
N THR A 210 -10.84 -34.28 -0.17
CA THR A 210 -10.32 -35.21 0.86
C THR A 210 -11.39 -35.69 1.83
N THR A 211 -12.41 -34.87 2.10
CA THR A 211 -13.48 -35.19 3.06
C THR A 211 -14.52 -36.13 2.45
N ASP A 212 -14.82 -35.98 1.15
CA ASP A 212 -15.69 -36.89 0.41
C ASP A 212 -15.03 -38.24 0.11
N ALA A 213 -13.71 -38.29 -0.04
CA ALA A 213 -12.97 -39.55 -0.20
C ALA A 213 -12.97 -40.42 1.07
N GLN A 214 -13.01 -39.81 2.26
CA GLN A 214 -13.05 -40.52 3.54
C GLN A 214 -14.46 -40.96 3.98
N ARG A 215 -15.53 -40.36 3.43
CA ARG A 215 -16.91 -40.79 3.69
C ARG A 215 -17.38 -41.96 2.81
N ARG A 216 -16.59 -42.34 1.81
CA ARG A 216 -16.88 -43.44 0.87
C ARG A 216 -16.09 -44.73 1.16
N LEU A 217 -15.40 -44.79 2.29
CA LEU A 217 -14.74 -45.96 2.86
C LEU A 217 -15.44 -46.35 4.16
#